data_AF-A0A7J9IVH4-F1
#
_entry.id   AF-A0A7J9IVH4-F1
#
_cell.length_a   1.000
_cell.length_b   1.000
_cell.length_c   1.000
_cell.angle_alpha   90.00
_cell.angle_beta   90.00
_cell.angle_gamma   90.00
#
_symmetry.space_group_name_H-M   'P 1'
#
loop_
_entity.id
_entity.type
_entity.pdbx_description
1 polymer ?
#
loop_
_entity_poly.entity_id
_entity_poly.type
_entity_poly.pdbx_seq_one_letter_code
_entity_poly.pdbx_strand_id
1 'polypeptide(L)'
;VDAAVLQYQNQKLVQQLDIQKHELHDLETKIKELKDKQASYDDMLITVNQLWNQLVDDLVLLGIRAGGGHNALRILDEADNSRGSIPSCPVEEMFLCRLLETDFIDSNDKDGIANYVEQVLFSRHSSTSELIKSLEDTISAERMKTESMALSLHGKLSVEDTIIQLSKIDDMMKEEAKNLREVIDTLHLKHKEYADGIQTYISSHATDQSDVKRLQGELEEIMAELEESRRKLVDLKMQKNIASGMHASTPVLANGSLSPEKPGDKTMGLREIKDLIEETKIVAGDRLSELQDAQEENLIYSKQLKDLQNELKDDKFIQSSRLYTLLNDQLQHWNAEMEQYKALTDSLQTDRFLVMRREKELNMKAETADAVRNTINNADSRIEELELQLQKCIIERNDLEIKMEEAIQDAGRNDIKAEIRVMASALSKEMGMMEAQLNRWKETAHEAISLHEEAQALKALLSDKVFIPSLVPFGE
;
A
#
# COMPACT_ATOMS: atom_id res chain seq x y z
N VAL A 1 14.86 72.59 -57.86
CA VAL A 1 13.83 72.13 -56.91
C VAL A 1 13.87 73.09 -55.73
N ASP A 2 12.72 73.57 -55.26
CA ASP A 2 12.67 74.52 -54.15
C ASP A 2 12.91 73.80 -52.81
N ALA A 3 13.87 74.31 -52.04
CA ALA A 3 14.28 73.72 -50.76
C ALA A 3 13.15 73.78 -49.71
N ALA A 4 12.32 74.83 -49.75
CA ALA A 4 11.18 74.96 -48.83
C ALA A 4 10.12 73.87 -49.06
N VAL A 5 9.88 73.49 -50.32
CA VAL A 5 8.93 72.42 -50.69
C VAL A 5 9.44 71.05 -50.22
N LEU A 6 10.74 70.77 -50.39
CA LEU A 6 11.36 69.55 -49.88
C LEU A 6 11.32 69.47 -48.34
N GLN A 7 11.58 70.59 -47.65
CA GLN A 7 11.52 70.64 -46.19
C GLN A 7 10.10 70.37 -45.68
N TYR A 8 9.08 70.96 -46.30
CA TYR A 8 7.67 70.70 -45.98
C TYR A 8 7.26 69.24 -46.25
N GLN A 9 7.70 68.66 -47.37
CA GLN A 9 7.45 67.25 -47.69
C GLN A 9 8.10 66.30 -46.68
N ASN A 10 9.36 66.54 -46.30
CA ASN A 10 10.04 65.76 -45.26
C ASN A 10 9.35 65.90 -43.89
N GLN A 11 8.92 67.11 -43.51
CA GLN A 11 8.20 67.30 -42.24
C GLN A 11 6.86 66.55 -42.21
N LYS A 12 6.13 66.52 -43.34
CA LYS A 12 4.90 65.72 -43.48
C LYS A 12 5.17 64.22 -43.41
N LEU A 13 6.25 63.73 -44.03
CA LEU A 13 6.64 62.31 -43.96
C LEU A 13 7.04 61.90 -42.54
N VAL A 14 7.77 62.75 -41.81
CA VAL A 14 8.10 62.51 -40.38
C VAL A 14 6.83 62.41 -39.53
N GLN A 15 5.88 63.33 -39.71
CA GLN A 15 4.58 63.26 -39.01
C GLN A 15 3.81 61.97 -39.32
N GLN A 16 3.80 61.52 -40.59
CA GLN A 16 3.18 60.24 -40.96
C GLN A 16 3.91 59.04 -40.35
N LEU A 17 5.23 59.05 -40.31
CA LEU A 17 6.05 58.01 -39.66
C LEU A 17 5.78 57.94 -38.16
N ASP A 18 5.67 59.09 -37.49
CA ASP A 18 5.41 59.12 -36.06
C ASP A 18 3.98 58.67 -35.72
N ILE A 19 2.97 58.98 -36.56
CA ILE A 19 1.62 58.41 -36.42
C ILE A 19 1.68 56.87 -36.56
N GLN A 20 2.32 56.36 -37.61
CA GLN A 20 2.45 54.90 -37.84
C GLN A 20 3.20 54.18 -36.71
N LYS A 21 4.20 54.82 -36.10
CA LYS A 21 4.88 54.25 -34.92
C LYS A 21 3.97 54.14 -33.70
N HIS A 22 3.11 55.13 -33.46
CA HIS A 22 2.14 55.05 -32.36
C HIS A 22 1.10 53.97 -32.63
N GLU A 23 0.55 53.90 -33.86
CA GLU A 23 -0.37 52.83 -34.27
C GLU A 23 0.25 51.42 -34.12
N LEU A 24 1.52 51.25 -34.49
CA LEU A 24 2.24 49.99 -34.30
C LEU A 24 2.43 49.66 -32.81
N HIS A 25 2.77 50.64 -31.97
CA HIS A 25 2.95 50.40 -30.54
C HIS A 25 1.64 50.07 -29.82
N ASP A 26 0.52 50.68 -30.22
CA ASP A 26 -0.82 50.34 -29.74
C ASP A 26 -1.20 48.91 -30.15
N LEU A 27 -0.87 48.50 -31.38
CA LEU A 27 -1.08 47.13 -31.85
C LEU A 27 -0.19 46.10 -31.13
N GLU A 28 1.10 46.39 -30.92
CA GLU A 28 2.00 45.54 -30.11
C GLU A 28 1.47 45.35 -28.68
N THR A 29 1.04 46.44 -28.06
CA THR A 29 0.44 46.43 -26.71
C THR A 29 -0.81 45.56 -26.69
N LYS A 30 -1.69 45.69 -27.69
CA LYS A 30 -2.92 44.90 -27.80
C LYS A 30 -2.67 43.42 -28.12
N ILE A 31 -1.65 43.11 -28.91
CA ILE A 31 -1.19 41.72 -29.16
C ILE A 31 -0.69 41.11 -27.85
N LYS A 32 0.07 41.87 -27.04
CA LYS A 32 0.54 41.41 -25.74
C LYS A 32 -0.64 41.13 -24.79
N GLU A 33 -1.58 42.06 -24.66
CA GLU A 33 -2.79 41.84 -23.84
C GLU A 33 -3.59 40.60 -24.27
N LEU A 34 -3.69 40.32 -25.57
CA LEU A 34 -4.39 39.14 -26.08
C LEU A 34 -3.63 37.86 -25.76
N LYS A 35 -2.29 37.86 -25.85
CA LYS A 35 -1.45 36.72 -25.43
C LYS A 35 -1.55 36.46 -23.93
N ASP A 36 -1.49 37.51 -23.11
CA ASP A 36 -1.61 37.38 -21.65
C ASP A 36 -3.00 36.83 -21.25
N LYS A 37 -4.07 37.25 -21.96
CA LYS A 37 -5.43 36.71 -21.79
C LYS A 37 -5.56 35.26 -22.27
N GLN A 38 -4.91 34.91 -23.39
CA GLN A 38 -4.90 33.55 -23.90
C GLN A 38 -4.19 32.60 -22.93
N ALA A 39 -3.00 32.96 -22.45
CA ALA A 39 -2.27 32.16 -21.45
C ALA A 39 -3.12 31.94 -20.18
N SER A 40 -3.79 32.98 -19.66
CA SER A 40 -4.69 32.85 -18.51
C SER A 40 -5.92 31.97 -18.76
N TYR A 41 -6.35 31.81 -20.02
CA TYR A 41 -7.45 30.93 -20.41
C TYR A 41 -6.97 29.48 -20.58
N ASP A 42 -5.79 29.30 -21.18
CA ASP A 42 -5.15 28.00 -21.33
C ASP A 42 -4.81 27.39 -19.95
N ASP A 43 -4.27 28.18 -19.01
CA ASP A 43 -4.06 27.78 -17.61
C ASP A 43 -5.36 27.33 -16.91
N MET A 44 -6.47 28.03 -17.19
CA MET A 44 -7.79 27.67 -16.66
C MET A 44 -8.26 26.33 -17.24
N LEU A 45 -8.12 26.11 -18.56
CA LEU A 45 -8.49 24.85 -19.20
C LEU A 45 -7.61 23.68 -18.73
N ILE A 46 -6.30 23.90 -18.54
CA ILE A 46 -5.39 22.92 -17.93
C ILE A 46 -5.90 22.52 -16.54
N THR A 47 -6.24 23.51 -15.70
CA THR A 47 -6.73 23.29 -14.34
C THR A 47 -8.06 22.53 -14.33
N VAL A 48 -9.02 22.91 -15.19
CA VAL A 48 -10.32 22.22 -15.31
C VAL A 48 -10.13 20.77 -15.77
N ASN A 49 -9.23 20.52 -16.72
CA ASN A 49 -8.94 19.16 -17.18
C ASN A 49 -8.31 18.28 -16.10
N GLN A 50 -7.38 18.85 -15.32
CA GLN A 50 -6.77 18.18 -14.17
C GLN A 50 -7.81 17.80 -13.11
N LEU A 51 -8.67 18.76 -12.72
CA LEU A 51 -9.75 18.52 -11.75
C LEU A 51 -10.78 17.49 -12.25
N TRP A 52 -11.08 17.46 -13.54
CA TRP A 52 -11.98 16.44 -14.10
C TRP A 52 -11.35 15.05 -14.09
N ASN A 53 -10.07 14.93 -14.44
CA ASN A 53 -9.36 13.65 -14.35
C ASN A 53 -9.31 13.14 -12.90
N GLN A 54 -8.99 14.02 -11.95
CA GLN A 54 -9.02 13.68 -10.53
C GLN A 54 -10.42 13.24 -10.07
N LEU A 55 -11.48 13.89 -10.54
CA LEU A 55 -12.86 13.46 -10.24
C LEU A 55 -13.15 12.04 -10.75
N VAL A 56 -12.68 11.69 -11.95
CA VAL A 56 -12.83 10.34 -12.50
C VAL A 56 -12.04 9.33 -11.66
N ASP A 57 -10.78 9.62 -11.33
CA ASP A 57 -9.93 8.77 -10.48
C ASP A 57 -10.55 8.54 -9.10
N ASP A 58 -11.04 9.61 -8.45
CA ASP A 58 -11.70 9.56 -7.15
C ASP A 58 -13.02 8.76 -7.21
N LEU A 59 -13.81 8.89 -8.28
CA LEU A 59 -15.04 8.12 -8.49
C LEU A 59 -14.75 6.62 -8.67
N VAL A 60 -13.71 6.23 -9.41
CA VAL A 60 -13.32 4.82 -9.54
C VAL A 60 -12.80 4.28 -8.20
N LEU A 61 -11.98 5.05 -7.47
CA LEU A 61 -11.51 4.67 -6.14
C LEU A 61 -12.66 4.48 -5.15
N LEU A 62 -13.68 5.35 -5.19
CA LEU A 62 -14.91 5.20 -4.42
C LEU A 62 -15.70 3.96 -4.84
N GLY A 63 -15.77 3.64 -6.14
CA GLY A 63 -16.39 2.43 -6.66
C GLY A 63 -15.76 1.15 -6.11
N ILE A 64 -14.43 1.10 -6.07
CA ILE A 64 -13.67 -0.02 -5.47
C ILE A 64 -13.97 -0.10 -3.97
N ARG A 65 -13.92 1.01 -3.24
CA ARG A 65 -14.21 1.07 -1.80
C ARG A 65 -15.67 0.72 -1.44
N ALA A 66 -16.60 0.96 -2.35
CA ALA A 66 -18.02 0.65 -2.20
C ALA A 66 -18.35 -0.83 -2.49
N GLY A 67 -17.37 -1.67 -2.84
CA GLY A 67 -17.58 -3.09 -3.15
C GLY A 67 -17.78 -3.39 -4.64
N GLY A 68 -17.56 -2.43 -5.53
CA GLY A 68 -17.78 -2.56 -6.99
C GLY A 68 -16.85 -3.55 -7.72
N GLY A 69 -15.88 -4.12 -7.01
CA GLY A 69 -15.06 -5.25 -7.45
C GLY A 69 -14.43 -5.07 -8.82
N HIS A 70 -14.55 -6.10 -9.66
CA HIS A 70 -13.93 -6.17 -10.97
C HIS A 70 -14.47 -5.14 -11.98
N ASN A 71 -15.72 -4.67 -11.83
CA ASN A 71 -16.29 -3.67 -12.75
C ASN A 71 -15.64 -2.29 -12.59
N ALA A 72 -15.38 -1.86 -11.36
CA ALA A 72 -14.66 -0.61 -11.10
C ALA A 72 -13.19 -0.70 -11.57
N LEU A 73 -12.56 -1.87 -11.41
CA LEU A 73 -11.19 -2.11 -11.89
C LEU A 73 -11.07 -2.13 -13.42
N ARG A 74 -12.10 -2.58 -14.15
CA ARG A 74 -12.07 -2.55 -15.62
C ARG A 74 -12.07 -1.13 -16.20
N ILE A 75 -12.63 -0.16 -15.47
CA ILE A 75 -12.65 1.25 -15.88
C ILE A 75 -11.25 1.88 -15.74
N LEU A 76 -10.45 1.45 -14.76
CA LEU A 76 -9.01 1.80 -14.68
C LEU A 76 -8.23 1.25 -15.89
N ASP A 77 -8.48 0.00 -16.28
CA ASP A 77 -7.85 -0.58 -17.47
C ASP A 77 -8.25 0.16 -18.77
N GLU A 78 -9.51 0.54 -18.93
CA GLU A 78 -9.97 1.29 -20.12
C GLU A 78 -9.33 2.71 -20.18
N ALA A 79 -9.12 3.38 -19.04
CA ALA A 79 -8.49 4.70 -18.96
C ALA A 79 -6.98 4.69 -19.23
N ASP A 80 -6.22 3.74 -18.67
CA ASP A 80 -4.77 3.68 -18.88
C ASP A 80 -4.40 3.38 -20.35
N ASN A 81 -5.24 2.60 -21.04
CA ASN A 81 -5.04 2.27 -22.46
C ASN A 81 -5.39 3.42 -23.42
N SER A 82 -6.15 4.45 -23.01
CA SER A 82 -6.48 5.60 -23.87
C SER A 82 -5.39 6.68 -23.88
N ARG A 83 -4.48 6.68 -22.90
CA ARG A 83 -3.43 7.70 -22.69
C ARG A 83 -2.27 7.68 -23.69
N GLY A 84 -2.50 7.15 -24.88
CA GLY A 84 -1.49 6.83 -25.88
C GLY A 84 -0.89 8.04 -26.59
N SER A 85 0.43 8.00 -26.77
CA SER A 85 1.23 8.80 -27.70
C SER A 85 1.40 10.31 -27.41
N ILE A 86 2.46 10.87 -27.98
CA ILE A 86 2.66 12.32 -28.09
C ILE A 86 1.95 12.74 -29.39
N PRO A 87 0.95 13.64 -29.35
CA PRO A 87 0.26 14.07 -30.55
C PRO A 87 1.22 14.62 -31.61
N SER A 88 0.96 14.28 -32.87
CA SER A 88 1.82 14.65 -34.01
C SER A 88 1.60 16.09 -34.53
N CYS A 89 0.76 16.86 -33.82
CA CYS A 89 0.30 18.19 -34.21
C CYS A 89 1.28 19.33 -33.82
N PRO A 90 1.08 20.55 -34.35
CA PRO A 90 1.82 21.74 -33.93
C PRO A 90 1.70 22.03 -32.42
N VAL A 91 2.67 22.76 -31.87
CA VAL A 91 2.74 23.08 -30.42
C VAL A 91 1.50 23.85 -29.95
N GLU A 92 0.92 24.64 -30.84
CA GLU A 92 -0.32 25.41 -30.66
C GLU A 92 -1.56 24.52 -30.50
N GLU A 93 -1.56 23.31 -31.07
CA GLU A 93 -2.67 22.36 -31.05
C GLU A 93 -2.46 21.22 -30.04
N MET A 94 -1.22 21.00 -29.57
CA MET A 94 -0.85 19.96 -28.60
C MET A 94 -1.74 19.94 -27.35
N PHE A 95 -2.14 21.11 -26.83
CA PHE A 95 -3.03 21.17 -25.68
C PHE A 95 -4.42 20.62 -26.00
N LEU A 96 -5.01 21.02 -27.13
CA LEU A 96 -6.35 20.57 -27.53
C LEU A 96 -6.35 19.07 -27.87
N CYS A 97 -5.33 18.60 -28.59
CA CYS A 97 -5.13 17.17 -28.88
C CYS A 97 -5.02 16.32 -27.60
N ARG A 98 -4.27 16.78 -26.58
CA ARG A 98 -4.21 16.11 -25.26
C ARG A 98 -5.51 16.21 -24.46
N LEU A 99 -6.28 17.28 -24.62
CA LEU A 99 -7.57 17.46 -23.95
C LEU A 99 -8.67 16.55 -24.52
N LEU A 100 -8.55 16.20 -25.81
CA LEU A 100 -9.51 15.38 -26.56
C LEU A 100 -9.05 13.92 -26.75
N GLU A 101 -7.90 13.54 -26.18
CA GLU A 101 -7.28 12.20 -26.34
C GLU A 101 -7.13 11.80 -27.82
N THR A 102 -6.65 12.74 -28.66
CA THR A 102 -6.54 12.58 -30.12
C THR A 102 -5.14 12.93 -30.63
N ASP A 103 -4.56 12.10 -31.50
CA ASP A 103 -3.21 12.32 -32.07
C ASP A 103 -3.13 13.45 -33.13
N PHE A 104 -4.27 13.83 -33.72
CA PHE A 104 -4.38 14.78 -34.83
C PHE A 104 -5.81 15.33 -34.95
N ILE A 105 -5.94 16.62 -35.28
CA ILE A 105 -7.21 17.29 -35.57
C ILE A 105 -7.13 17.85 -36.99
N ASP A 106 -8.01 17.42 -37.91
CA ASP A 106 -8.02 17.92 -39.29
C ASP A 106 -8.57 19.35 -39.33
N SER A 107 -7.69 20.33 -39.35
CA SER A 107 -8.01 21.74 -39.11
C SER A 107 -8.61 22.49 -40.32
N ASN A 108 -8.96 21.77 -41.39
CA ASN A 108 -9.52 22.35 -42.62
C ASN A 108 -10.96 22.89 -42.50
N ASP A 109 -11.74 22.47 -41.49
CA ASP A 109 -13.10 22.97 -41.26
C ASP A 109 -13.31 23.40 -39.79
N LYS A 110 -13.50 24.70 -39.57
CA LYS A 110 -13.65 25.28 -38.23
C LYS A 110 -14.98 24.90 -37.55
N ASP A 111 -16.04 24.66 -38.31
CA ASP A 111 -17.30 24.15 -37.75
C ASP A 111 -17.14 22.67 -37.36
N GLY A 112 -16.36 21.91 -38.14
CA GLY A 112 -16.01 20.51 -37.83
C GLY A 112 -15.27 20.36 -36.50
N ILE A 113 -14.26 21.20 -36.23
CA ILE A 113 -13.50 21.17 -34.96
C ILE A 113 -14.42 21.46 -33.76
N ALA A 114 -15.25 22.50 -33.85
CA ALA A 114 -16.14 22.89 -32.75
C ALA A 114 -17.13 21.78 -32.39
N ASN A 115 -17.74 21.16 -33.41
CA ASN A 115 -18.68 20.06 -33.26
C ASN A 115 -18.00 18.78 -32.72
N TYR A 116 -16.76 18.51 -33.13
CA TYR A 116 -15.95 17.40 -32.58
C TYR A 116 -15.61 17.61 -31.10
N VAL A 117 -15.17 18.82 -30.71
CA VAL A 117 -14.92 19.18 -29.31
C VAL A 117 -16.17 18.99 -28.45
N GLU A 118 -17.33 19.46 -28.93
CA GLU A 118 -18.61 19.29 -28.25
C GLU A 118 -18.99 17.80 -28.10
N GLN A 119 -18.78 16.99 -29.14
CA GLN A 119 -19.04 15.55 -29.10
C GLN A 119 -18.12 14.80 -28.11
N VAL A 120 -16.83 15.14 -28.04
CA VAL A 120 -15.89 14.53 -27.08
C VAL A 120 -16.23 14.93 -25.66
N LEU A 121 -16.51 16.22 -25.41
CA LEU A 121 -16.95 16.69 -24.08
C LEU A 121 -18.27 16.05 -23.64
N PHE A 122 -19.24 15.90 -24.55
CA PHE A 122 -20.49 15.18 -24.28
C PHE A 122 -20.25 13.70 -23.95
N SER A 123 -19.35 13.04 -24.69
CA SER A 123 -18.98 11.64 -24.44
C SER A 123 -18.30 11.46 -23.08
N ARG A 124 -17.36 12.34 -22.73
CA ARG A 124 -16.70 12.38 -21.41
C ARG A 124 -17.68 12.64 -20.27
N HIS A 125 -18.64 13.56 -20.48
CA HIS A 125 -19.72 13.80 -19.53
C HIS A 125 -20.63 12.56 -19.37
N SER A 126 -21.02 11.89 -20.46
CA SER A 126 -21.82 10.65 -20.40
C SER A 126 -21.11 9.56 -19.61
N SER A 127 -19.83 9.30 -19.95
CA SER A 127 -18.99 8.32 -19.25
C SER A 127 -18.86 8.65 -17.75
N THR A 128 -18.60 9.92 -17.40
CA THR A 128 -18.54 10.36 -15.99
C THR A 128 -19.89 10.17 -15.28
N SER A 129 -21.01 10.42 -15.96
CA SER A 129 -22.36 10.22 -15.42
C SER A 129 -22.72 8.74 -15.25
N GLU A 130 -22.25 7.87 -16.16
CA GLU A 130 -22.41 6.42 -16.08
C GLU A 130 -21.58 5.84 -14.91
N LEU A 131 -20.36 6.35 -14.72
CA LEU A 131 -19.51 6.03 -13.58
C LEU A 131 -20.20 6.40 -12.25
N ILE A 132 -20.71 7.63 -12.10
CA ILE A 132 -21.48 8.07 -10.92
C ILE A 132 -22.67 7.15 -10.68
N LYS A 133 -23.42 6.78 -11.72
CA LYS A 133 -24.56 5.88 -11.59
C LYS A 133 -24.15 4.48 -11.13
N SER A 134 -23.08 3.92 -11.70
CA SER A 134 -22.57 2.60 -11.28
C SER A 134 -22.10 2.58 -9.82
N LEU A 135 -21.55 3.70 -9.33
CA LEU A 135 -21.22 3.90 -7.92
C LEU A 135 -22.49 3.94 -7.05
N GLU A 136 -23.54 4.66 -7.45
CA GLU A 136 -24.83 4.71 -6.74
C GLU A 136 -25.51 3.34 -6.68
N ASP A 137 -25.54 2.60 -7.79
CA ASP A 137 -26.08 1.24 -7.87
C ASP A 137 -25.27 0.28 -6.97
N THR A 138 -23.94 0.41 -6.94
CA THR A 138 -23.04 -0.38 -6.07
C THR A 138 -23.28 -0.10 -4.59
N ILE A 139 -23.32 1.17 -4.18
CA ILE A 139 -23.61 1.58 -2.80
C ILE A 139 -25.00 1.08 -2.37
N SER A 140 -25.98 1.11 -3.28
CA SER A 140 -27.33 0.62 -3.02
C SER A 140 -27.38 -0.90 -2.82
N ALA A 141 -26.60 -1.66 -3.59
CA ALA A 141 -26.47 -3.11 -3.44
C ALA A 141 -25.82 -3.49 -2.09
N GLU A 142 -24.69 -2.88 -1.72
CA GLU A 142 -24.03 -3.14 -0.44
C GLU A 142 -24.87 -2.67 0.77
N ARG A 143 -25.63 -1.57 0.64
CA ARG A 143 -26.63 -1.19 1.65
C ARG A 143 -27.69 -2.28 1.82
N MET A 144 -28.29 -2.75 0.73
CA MET A 144 -29.34 -3.78 0.79
C MET A 144 -28.81 -5.10 1.41
N LYS A 145 -27.58 -5.48 1.08
CA LYS A 145 -26.86 -6.62 1.67
C LYS A 145 -26.63 -6.44 3.18
N THR A 146 -26.19 -5.26 3.61
CA THR A 146 -25.99 -4.90 5.01
C THR A 146 -27.32 -4.90 5.80
N GLU A 147 -28.38 -4.33 5.23
CA GLU A 147 -29.73 -4.33 5.82
C GLU A 147 -30.31 -5.76 5.92
N SER A 148 -30.09 -6.60 4.90
CA SER A 148 -30.44 -8.03 4.93
C SER A 148 -29.72 -8.77 6.06
N MET A 149 -28.41 -8.53 6.27
CA MET A 149 -27.66 -9.11 7.39
C MET A 149 -28.17 -8.61 8.75
N ALA A 150 -28.49 -7.31 8.88
CA ALA A 150 -29.02 -6.74 10.11
C ALA A 150 -30.40 -7.32 10.46
N LEU A 151 -31.29 -7.50 9.48
CA LEU A 151 -32.59 -8.15 9.65
C LEU A 151 -32.43 -9.63 10.05
N SER A 152 -31.51 -10.37 9.41
CA SER A 152 -31.16 -11.74 9.78
C SER A 152 -30.67 -11.87 11.23
N LEU A 153 -30.00 -10.85 11.78
CA LEU A 153 -29.49 -10.83 13.16
C LEU A 153 -30.50 -10.37 14.23
N HIS A 154 -31.52 -9.60 13.86
CA HIS A 154 -32.50 -9.03 14.82
C HIS A 154 -33.80 -9.84 14.96
N GLY A 155 -34.00 -10.90 14.18
CA GLY A 155 -35.17 -11.77 14.28
C GLY A 155 -35.18 -12.59 15.59
N LYS A 156 -36.33 -12.64 16.29
CA LYS A 156 -36.59 -13.69 17.29
C LYS A 156 -36.83 -15.01 16.56
N LEU A 157 -35.77 -15.80 16.43
CA LEU A 157 -35.71 -17.00 15.59
C LEU A 157 -35.63 -18.27 16.47
N SER A 158 -36.12 -19.40 15.95
CA SER A 158 -35.91 -20.72 16.56
C SER A 158 -34.43 -21.14 16.48
N VAL A 159 -34.01 -22.17 17.23
CA VAL A 159 -32.63 -22.67 17.19
C VAL A 159 -32.27 -23.14 15.77
N GLU A 160 -33.10 -23.95 15.13
CA GLU A 160 -32.96 -24.33 13.71
C GLU A 160 -32.86 -23.11 12.78
N ASP A 161 -33.72 -22.11 12.96
CA ASP A 161 -33.72 -20.91 12.13
C ASP A 161 -32.43 -20.10 12.32
N THR A 162 -31.88 -20.03 13.54
CA THR A 162 -30.60 -19.36 13.79
C THR A 162 -29.43 -20.06 13.11
N ILE A 163 -29.42 -21.40 13.04
CA ILE A 163 -28.38 -22.16 12.32
C ILE A 163 -28.41 -21.82 10.82
N ILE A 164 -29.61 -21.77 10.22
CA ILE A 164 -29.81 -21.44 8.80
C ILE A 164 -29.42 -19.97 8.50
N GLN A 165 -29.69 -19.04 9.42
CA GLN A 165 -29.26 -17.64 9.26
C GLN A 165 -27.74 -17.48 9.42
N LEU A 166 -27.11 -18.20 10.36
CA LEU A 166 -25.66 -18.22 10.54
C LEU A 166 -24.94 -18.78 9.32
N SER A 167 -25.42 -19.88 8.72
CA SER A 167 -24.83 -20.41 7.49
C SER A 167 -24.98 -19.44 6.32
N LYS A 168 -26.14 -18.76 6.19
CA LYS A 168 -26.34 -17.71 5.16
C LYS A 168 -25.37 -16.54 5.34
N ILE A 169 -25.11 -16.10 6.58
CA ILE A 169 -24.14 -15.03 6.87
C ILE A 169 -22.71 -15.49 6.55
N ASP A 170 -22.34 -16.73 6.90
CA ASP A 170 -21.03 -17.31 6.59
C ASP A 170 -20.79 -17.44 5.07
N ASP A 171 -21.80 -17.86 4.30
CA ASP A 171 -21.74 -17.89 2.84
C ASP A 171 -21.59 -16.47 2.23
N MET A 172 -22.28 -15.47 2.78
CA MET A 172 -22.11 -14.07 2.38
C MET A 172 -20.71 -13.53 2.71
N MET A 173 -20.14 -13.90 3.86
CA MET A 173 -18.78 -13.53 4.24
C MET A 173 -17.70 -14.22 3.39
N LYS A 174 -17.92 -15.47 2.96
CA LYS A 174 -17.03 -16.19 2.04
C LYS A 174 -16.97 -15.53 0.67
N GLU A 175 -18.11 -15.13 0.11
CA GLU A 175 -18.13 -14.44 -1.19
C GLU A 175 -17.47 -13.06 -1.09
N GLU A 176 -17.67 -12.33 0.01
CA GLU A 176 -16.97 -11.07 0.27
C GLU A 176 -15.44 -11.26 0.36
N ALA A 177 -14.99 -12.27 1.12
CA ALA A 177 -13.57 -12.59 1.24
C ALA A 177 -12.93 -13.03 -0.09
N LYS A 178 -13.73 -13.63 -0.99
CA LYS A 178 -13.32 -13.98 -2.36
C LYS A 178 -13.22 -12.74 -3.24
N ASN A 179 -14.24 -11.88 -3.26
CA ASN A 179 -14.24 -10.62 -4.02
C ASN A 179 -13.06 -9.72 -3.62
N LEU A 180 -12.81 -9.56 -2.31
CA LEU A 180 -11.67 -8.80 -1.80
C LEU A 180 -10.33 -9.39 -2.25
N ARG A 181 -10.20 -10.72 -2.33
CA ARG A 181 -8.99 -11.38 -2.83
C ARG A 181 -8.78 -11.10 -4.32
N GLU A 182 -9.81 -11.23 -5.14
CA GLU A 182 -9.74 -10.93 -6.58
C GLU A 182 -9.36 -9.46 -6.85
N VAL A 183 -9.87 -8.52 -6.05
CA VAL A 183 -9.47 -7.09 -6.08
C VAL A 183 -8.00 -6.90 -5.69
N ILE A 184 -7.54 -7.54 -4.62
CA ILE A 184 -6.14 -7.47 -4.16
C ILE A 184 -5.18 -8.06 -5.20
N ASP A 185 -5.51 -9.20 -5.80
CA ASP A 185 -4.68 -9.85 -6.81
C ASP A 185 -4.58 -8.99 -8.09
N THR A 186 -5.68 -8.34 -8.49
CA THR A 186 -5.68 -7.38 -9.61
C THR A 186 -4.83 -6.14 -9.30
N LEU A 187 -4.95 -5.59 -8.09
CA LEU A 187 -4.15 -4.43 -7.66
C LEU A 187 -2.65 -4.78 -7.55
N HIS A 188 -2.29 -5.97 -7.11
CA HIS A 188 -0.91 -6.46 -7.11
C HIS A 188 -0.35 -6.59 -8.53
N LEU A 189 -1.15 -7.06 -9.48
CA LEU A 189 -0.74 -7.11 -10.89
C LEU A 189 -0.45 -5.71 -11.42
N LYS A 190 -1.35 -4.73 -11.17
CA LYS A 190 -1.16 -3.32 -11.56
C LYS A 190 0.06 -2.66 -10.92
N HIS A 191 0.27 -2.87 -9.61
CA HIS A 191 1.47 -2.37 -8.94
C HIS A 191 2.75 -2.94 -9.56
N LYS A 192 2.74 -4.20 -10.01
CA LYS A 192 3.89 -4.78 -10.73
C LYS A 192 4.08 -4.14 -12.10
N GLU A 193 3.01 -3.98 -12.88
CA GLU A 193 3.06 -3.31 -14.20
C GLU A 193 3.65 -1.90 -14.11
N TYR A 194 3.20 -1.09 -13.15
CA TYR A 194 3.77 0.25 -12.93
C TYR A 194 5.21 0.21 -12.42
N ALA A 195 5.58 -0.74 -11.55
CA ALA A 195 6.96 -0.87 -11.08
C ALA A 195 7.92 -1.25 -12.23
N ASP A 196 7.52 -2.19 -13.10
CA ASP A 196 8.28 -2.59 -14.28
C ASP A 196 8.38 -1.41 -15.29
N GLY A 197 7.31 -0.63 -15.46
CA GLY A 197 7.29 0.59 -16.28
C GLY A 197 8.21 1.71 -15.75
N ILE A 198 8.15 2.00 -14.45
CA ILE A 198 9.02 2.98 -13.78
C ILE A 198 10.49 2.55 -13.89
N GLN A 199 10.79 1.26 -13.67
CA GLN A 199 12.15 0.75 -13.79
C GLN A 199 12.67 0.84 -15.24
N THR A 200 11.79 0.64 -16.22
CA THR A 200 12.12 0.84 -17.65
C THR A 200 12.45 2.31 -17.93
N TYR A 201 11.61 3.25 -17.46
CA TYR A 201 11.84 4.69 -17.61
C TYR A 201 13.13 5.18 -16.93
N ILE A 202 13.42 4.71 -15.71
CA ILE A 202 14.68 5.02 -15.01
C ILE A 202 15.89 4.53 -15.83
N SER A 203 15.77 3.35 -16.44
CA SER A 203 16.84 2.76 -17.24
C SER A 203 17.06 3.54 -18.55
N SER A 204 16.01 3.95 -19.26
CA SER A 204 16.12 4.78 -20.46
C SER A 204 16.61 6.19 -20.16
N HIS A 205 16.12 6.83 -19.09
CA HIS A 205 16.62 8.14 -18.66
C HIS A 205 18.13 8.08 -18.33
N ALA A 206 18.60 6.98 -17.71
CA ALA A 206 20.02 6.78 -17.45
C ALA A 206 20.86 6.62 -18.74
N THR A 207 20.34 5.93 -19.77
CA THR A 207 21.03 5.85 -21.07
C THR A 207 21.04 7.21 -21.76
N ASP A 208 19.90 7.90 -21.83
CA ASP A 208 19.78 9.21 -22.49
C ASP A 208 20.69 10.25 -21.82
N GLN A 209 20.75 10.27 -20.48
CA GLN A 209 21.66 11.14 -19.74
C GLN A 209 23.14 10.81 -20.00
N SER A 210 23.48 9.55 -20.25
CA SER A 210 24.85 9.15 -20.61
C SER A 210 25.21 9.58 -22.04
N ASP A 211 24.27 9.48 -22.99
CA ASP A 211 24.46 9.93 -24.36
C ASP A 211 24.53 11.47 -24.47
N VAL A 212 23.73 12.21 -23.71
CA VAL A 212 23.84 13.68 -23.63
C VAL A 212 25.23 14.10 -23.14
N LYS A 213 25.77 13.43 -22.12
CA LYS A 213 27.15 13.70 -21.63
C LYS A 213 28.21 13.36 -22.67
N ARG A 214 28.05 12.25 -23.40
CA ARG A 214 28.95 11.86 -24.49
C ARG A 214 28.93 12.90 -25.62
N LEU A 215 27.75 13.28 -26.09
CA LEU A 215 27.56 14.29 -27.14
C LEU A 215 28.08 15.68 -26.73
N GLN A 216 27.95 16.04 -25.44
CA GLN A 216 28.56 17.26 -24.91
C GLN A 216 30.10 17.20 -25.01
N GLY A 217 30.72 16.09 -24.62
CA GLY A 217 32.17 15.90 -24.74
C GLY A 217 32.66 15.93 -26.20
N GLU A 218 31.94 15.26 -27.11
CA GLU A 218 32.21 15.30 -28.55
C GLU A 218 32.10 16.73 -29.12
N LEU A 219 31.12 17.52 -28.66
CA LEU A 219 30.98 18.93 -29.06
C LEU A 219 32.13 19.80 -28.53
N GLU A 220 32.55 19.60 -27.27
CA GLU A 220 33.68 20.30 -26.67
C GLU A 220 35.02 19.98 -27.40
N GLU A 221 35.22 18.72 -27.81
CA GLU A 221 36.35 18.28 -28.63
C GLU A 221 36.34 18.95 -30.02
N ILE A 222 35.21 18.90 -30.74
CA ILE A 222 35.05 19.54 -32.06
C ILE A 222 35.26 21.07 -31.96
N MET A 223 34.79 21.71 -30.88
CA MET A 223 35.05 23.13 -30.64
C MET A 223 36.53 23.44 -30.41
N ALA A 224 37.25 22.56 -29.70
CA ALA A 224 38.69 22.70 -29.49
C ALA A 224 39.49 22.53 -30.79
N GLU A 225 39.15 21.52 -31.61
CA GLU A 225 39.74 21.32 -32.95
C GLU A 225 39.47 22.52 -33.87
N LEU A 226 38.25 23.06 -33.86
CA LEU A 226 37.88 24.23 -34.65
C LEU A 226 38.71 25.46 -34.26
N GLU A 227 38.86 25.74 -32.96
CA GLU A 227 39.66 26.88 -32.49
C GLU A 227 41.17 26.66 -32.73
N GLU A 228 41.66 25.42 -32.69
CA GLU A 228 43.04 25.11 -33.11
C GLU A 228 43.24 25.34 -34.62
N SER A 229 42.28 24.92 -35.46
CA SER A 229 42.31 25.16 -36.92
C SER A 229 42.30 26.66 -37.25
N ARG A 230 41.56 27.45 -36.47
CA ARG A 230 41.51 28.91 -36.56
C ARG A 230 42.86 29.55 -36.22
N ARG A 231 43.55 29.10 -35.16
CA ARG A 231 44.90 29.57 -34.81
C ARG A 231 45.88 29.26 -35.95
N LYS A 232 45.89 28.01 -36.45
CA LYS A 232 46.71 27.60 -37.60
C LYS A 232 46.47 28.48 -38.84
N LEU A 233 45.22 28.87 -39.11
CA LEU A 233 44.88 29.80 -40.20
C LEU A 233 45.43 31.21 -39.99
N VAL A 234 45.39 31.74 -38.76
CA VAL A 234 45.96 33.05 -38.41
C VAL A 234 47.47 33.05 -38.57
N ASP A 235 48.17 32.02 -38.10
CA ASP A 235 49.62 31.89 -38.22
C ASP A 235 50.05 31.84 -39.70
N LEU A 236 49.37 31.05 -40.53
CA LEU A 236 49.61 31.01 -41.99
C LEU A 236 49.37 32.38 -42.65
N LYS A 237 48.37 33.14 -42.20
CA LYS A 237 48.10 34.50 -42.69
C LYS A 237 49.20 35.47 -42.27
N MET A 238 49.73 35.37 -41.05
CA MET A 238 50.86 36.18 -40.59
C MET A 238 52.14 35.86 -41.36
N GLN A 239 52.47 34.58 -41.56
CA GLN A 239 53.62 34.15 -42.37
C GLN A 239 53.54 34.66 -43.82
N LYS A 240 52.35 34.59 -44.44
CA LYS A 240 52.12 35.15 -45.78
C LYS A 240 52.36 36.67 -45.84
N ASN A 241 51.94 37.41 -44.81
CA ASN A 241 52.18 38.85 -44.73
C ASN A 241 53.67 39.18 -44.55
N ILE A 242 54.40 38.40 -43.73
CA ILE A 242 55.85 38.55 -43.53
C ILE A 242 56.62 38.26 -44.83
N ALA A 243 56.27 37.18 -45.54
CA ALA A 243 56.84 36.86 -46.85
C ALA A 243 56.58 37.94 -47.91
N SER A 244 55.42 38.62 -47.84
CA SER A 244 55.08 39.75 -48.72
C SER A 244 55.77 41.07 -48.36
N GLY A 245 56.36 41.19 -47.16
CA GLY A 245 57.03 42.42 -46.70
C GLY A 245 58.52 42.48 -47.04
N MET A 246 59.15 41.37 -47.45
CA MET A 246 60.61 41.23 -47.50
C MET A 246 61.24 41.64 -48.85
N HIS A 247 60.76 42.75 -49.42
CA HIS A 247 61.29 43.37 -50.64
C HIS A 247 61.67 44.85 -50.43
N ALA A 248 62.61 45.14 -49.52
CA ALA A 248 63.39 46.39 -49.51
C ALA A 248 64.69 46.31 -48.67
N SER A 249 65.82 46.13 -49.36
CA SER A 249 67.15 46.74 -49.11
C SER A 249 67.85 46.72 -47.72
N THR A 250 68.95 45.94 -47.65
CA THR A 250 70.26 46.27 -47.00
C THR A 250 70.89 47.56 -47.59
N PRO A 251 71.99 48.21 -47.08
CA PRO A 251 73.17 47.70 -46.33
C PRO A 251 73.69 48.66 -45.16
N VAL A 252 74.98 48.80 -44.77
CA VAL A 252 75.97 47.95 -43.99
C VAL A 252 77.12 48.86 -43.42
N LEU A 253 77.90 48.41 -42.38
CA LEU A 253 79.16 48.98 -41.76
C LEU A 253 79.03 50.16 -40.74
N ALA A 254 79.98 50.46 -39.82
CA ALA A 254 80.99 49.66 -39.04
C ALA A 254 81.82 50.50 -38.02
N ASN A 255 82.40 49.82 -37.01
CA ASN A 255 83.70 50.04 -36.29
C ASN A 255 84.07 51.33 -35.49
N GLY A 256 84.82 51.12 -34.39
CA GLY A 256 85.71 52.11 -33.73
C GLY A 256 85.65 52.11 -32.19
N SER A 257 86.23 51.14 -31.45
CA SER A 257 87.62 51.11 -30.92
C SER A 257 87.94 52.02 -29.71
N LEU A 258 88.15 51.39 -28.53
CA LEU A 258 89.31 51.49 -27.59
C LEU A 258 89.86 52.88 -27.17
N SER A 259 90.39 53.18 -25.97
CA SER A 259 90.59 52.57 -24.63
C SER A 259 91.33 53.68 -23.78
N PRO A 260 92.08 53.49 -22.67
CA PRO A 260 91.56 53.80 -21.32
C PRO A 260 92.43 54.72 -20.41
N GLU A 261 91.98 54.87 -19.16
CA GLU A 261 92.73 55.12 -17.90
C GLU A 261 93.08 56.54 -17.36
N LYS A 262 93.12 56.58 -16.02
CA LYS A 262 93.25 57.68 -15.01
C LYS A 262 94.72 57.75 -14.49
N PRO A 263 95.16 58.50 -13.43
CA PRO A 263 94.42 59.23 -12.37
C PRO A 263 94.95 60.64 -11.89
N GLY A 264 94.01 61.43 -11.32
CA GLY A 264 94.07 62.31 -10.12
C GLY A 264 95.26 63.22 -9.75
N ASP A 265 94.96 64.50 -9.44
CA ASP A 265 95.03 65.07 -8.06
C ASP A 265 94.25 66.40 -7.93
N LYS A 266 93.95 66.83 -6.70
CA LYS A 266 92.92 67.79 -6.29
C LYS A 266 93.24 69.27 -6.57
N THR A 267 93.06 69.68 -7.82
CA THR A 267 92.29 70.90 -8.10
C THR A 267 91.16 70.48 -9.00
N MET A 268 89.90 70.64 -8.56
CA MET A 268 88.77 70.09 -9.29
C MET A 268 88.72 70.66 -10.70
N GLY A 269 89.23 69.89 -11.66
CA GLY A 269 89.54 70.41 -12.98
C GLY A 269 88.24 70.78 -13.70
N LEU A 270 88.29 71.68 -14.67
CA LEU A 270 87.13 71.90 -15.56
C LEU A 270 86.62 70.59 -16.18
N ARG A 271 87.50 69.58 -16.33
CA ARG A 271 87.16 68.20 -16.68
C ARG A 271 86.39 67.49 -15.56
N GLU A 272 86.90 67.43 -14.34
CA GLU A 272 86.22 66.75 -13.21
C GLU A 272 84.89 67.42 -12.84
N ILE A 273 84.79 68.76 -12.96
CA ILE A 273 83.52 69.50 -12.81
C ILE A 273 82.53 69.09 -13.91
N LYS A 274 83.00 68.98 -15.15
CA LYS A 274 82.18 68.51 -16.27
C LYS A 274 81.74 67.06 -16.07
N ASP A 275 82.62 66.19 -15.56
CA ASP A 275 82.33 64.79 -15.30
C ASP A 275 81.28 64.65 -14.18
N LEU A 276 81.37 65.40 -13.07
CA LEU A 276 80.32 65.43 -12.04
C LEU A 276 79.00 66.05 -12.55
N ILE A 277 79.05 67.04 -13.46
CA ILE A 277 77.83 67.59 -14.06
C ILE A 277 77.13 66.55 -14.94
N GLU A 278 77.88 65.77 -15.73
CA GLU A 278 77.31 64.72 -16.57
C GLU A 278 76.81 63.54 -15.72
N GLU A 279 77.52 63.15 -14.65
CA GLU A 279 77.07 62.16 -13.67
C GLU A 279 75.78 62.61 -12.96
N THR A 280 75.73 63.86 -12.49
CA THR A 280 74.52 64.44 -11.86
C THR A 280 73.35 64.51 -12.84
N LYS A 281 73.61 64.76 -14.12
CA LYS A 281 72.62 64.79 -15.20
C LYS A 281 72.10 63.39 -15.55
N ILE A 282 72.96 62.37 -15.54
CA ILE A 282 72.55 60.96 -15.69
C ILE A 282 71.67 60.58 -14.50
N VAL A 283 72.12 60.79 -13.26
CA VAL A 283 71.34 60.49 -12.04
C VAL A 283 70.01 61.24 -12.02
N ALA A 284 69.97 62.50 -12.46
CA ALA A 284 68.72 63.25 -12.59
C ALA A 284 67.79 62.71 -13.70
N GLY A 285 68.35 62.16 -14.78
CA GLY A 285 67.62 61.47 -15.84
C GLY A 285 67.04 60.13 -15.36
N ASP A 286 67.84 59.32 -14.68
CA ASP A 286 67.41 58.05 -14.07
C ASP A 286 66.29 58.32 -13.06
N ARG A 287 66.46 59.32 -12.19
CA ARG A 287 65.45 59.75 -11.21
C ARG A 287 64.17 60.29 -11.84
N LEU A 288 64.26 60.87 -13.05
CA LEU A 288 63.10 61.30 -13.83
C LEU A 288 62.37 60.09 -14.41
N SER A 289 63.11 59.08 -14.93
CA SER A 289 62.54 57.83 -15.43
C SER A 289 61.83 57.07 -14.32
N GLU A 290 62.49 56.84 -13.18
CA GLU A 290 61.88 56.20 -11.98
C GLU A 290 60.55 56.87 -11.58
N LEU A 291 60.49 58.21 -11.67
CA LEU A 291 59.29 58.98 -11.32
C LEU A 291 58.20 58.90 -12.40
N GLN A 292 58.57 58.79 -13.68
CA GLN A 292 57.64 58.57 -14.79
C GLN A 292 57.04 57.15 -14.73
N ASP A 293 57.87 56.14 -14.53
CA ASP A 293 57.46 54.74 -14.38
C ASP A 293 56.51 54.59 -13.17
N ALA A 294 56.87 55.16 -12.01
CA ALA A 294 56.01 55.19 -10.83
C ALA A 294 54.71 55.98 -11.04
N GLN A 295 54.70 57.01 -11.89
CA GLN A 295 53.48 57.74 -12.26
C GLN A 295 52.56 56.89 -13.17
N GLU A 296 53.12 56.11 -14.09
CA GLU A 296 52.37 55.18 -14.94
C GLU A 296 51.79 54.02 -14.13
N GLU A 297 52.57 53.42 -13.22
CA GLU A 297 52.05 52.42 -12.27
C GLU A 297 50.89 52.97 -11.42
N ASN A 298 51.03 54.19 -10.89
CA ASN A 298 49.97 54.82 -10.09
C ASN A 298 48.69 55.05 -10.91
N LEU A 299 48.83 55.41 -12.19
CA LEU A 299 47.70 55.51 -13.12
C LEU A 299 47.02 54.15 -13.37
N ILE A 300 47.81 53.08 -13.52
CA ILE A 300 47.29 51.70 -13.65
C ILE A 300 46.53 51.27 -12.40
N TYR A 301 47.10 51.46 -11.20
CA TYR A 301 46.42 51.12 -9.94
C TYR A 301 45.15 51.95 -9.71
N SER A 302 45.17 53.24 -10.04
CA SER A 302 43.99 54.12 -9.97
C SER A 302 42.87 53.65 -10.91
N LYS A 303 43.22 53.12 -12.09
CA LYS A 303 42.26 52.51 -13.01
C LYS A 303 41.69 51.21 -12.43
N GLN A 304 42.55 50.28 -11.97
CA GLN A 304 42.11 49.01 -11.36
C GLN A 304 41.18 49.22 -10.15
N LEU A 305 41.51 50.18 -9.27
CA LEU A 305 40.65 50.54 -8.14
C LEU A 305 39.28 51.07 -8.58
N LYS A 306 39.22 51.83 -9.67
CA LYS A 306 37.97 52.34 -10.23
C LYS A 306 37.14 51.22 -10.85
N ASP A 307 37.76 50.28 -11.55
CA ASP A 307 37.09 49.14 -12.18
C ASP A 307 36.47 48.23 -11.09
N LEU A 308 37.25 47.87 -10.06
CA LEU A 308 36.76 47.14 -8.87
C LEU A 308 35.63 47.89 -8.12
N GLN A 309 35.68 49.22 -8.06
CA GLN A 309 34.62 50.02 -7.44
C GLN A 309 33.32 50.01 -8.26
N ASN A 310 33.39 49.78 -9.58
CA ASN A 310 32.20 49.64 -10.42
C ASN A 310 31.60 48.24 -10.25
N GLU A 311 32.41 47.18 -10.33
CA GLU A 311 31.96 45.79 -10.06
C GLU A 311 31.24 45.68 -8.71
N LEU A 312 31.81 46.24 -7.64
CA LEU A 312 31.19 46.26 -6.30
C LEU A 312 29.86 47.05 -6.24
N LYS A 313 29.64 48.03 -7.13
CA LYS A 313 28.34 48.72 -7.24
C LYS A 313 27.33 47.88 -7.99
N ASP A 314 27.76 47.20 -9.05
CA ASP A 314 26.92 46.35 -9.87
C ASP A 314 26.44 45.12 -9.07
N ASP A 315 27.30 44.49 -8.28
CA ASP A 315 26.93 43.42 -7.34
C ASP A 315 25.91 43.87 -6.29
N LYS A 316 26.12 45.05 -5.69
CA LYS A 316 25.16 45.63 -4.74
C LYS A 316 23.84 45.98 -5.42
N PHE A 317 23.89 46.45 -6.66
CA PHE A 317 22.70 46.72 -7.47
C PHE A 317 21.92 45.42 -7.73
N ILE A 318 22.60 44.34 -8.13
CA ILE A 318 22.01 43.00 -8.31
C ILE A 318 21.35 42.52 -7.02
N GLN A 319 22.04 42.58 -5.87
CA GLN A 319 21.48 42.17 -4.57
C GLN A 319 20.29 43.02 -4.13
N SER A 320 20.29 44.33 -4.46
CA SER A 320 19.16 45.23 -4.21
C SER A 320 18.05 45.15 -5.28
N SER A 321 18.26 44.36 -6.35
CA SER A 321 17.31 44.29 -7.46
C SER A 321 16.07 43.50 -7.07
N ARG A 322 14.90 43.97 -7.54
CA ARG A 322 13.60 43.36 -7.26
C ARG A 322 13.53 41.87 -7.65
N LEU A 323 14.27 41.45 -8.67
CA LEU A 323 14.33 40.04 -9.10
C LEU A 323 15.11 39.19 -8.10
N TYR A 324 16.26 39.67 -7.63
CA TYR A 324 17.06 38.97 -6.63
C TYR A 324 16.33 38.89 -5.29
N THR A 325 15.69 39.98 -4.84
CA THR A 325 14.91 39.95 -3.59
C THR A 325 13.74 38.98 -3.68
N LEU A 326 13.00 38.96 -4.80
CA LEU A 326 11.89 38.02 -5.01
C LEU A 326 12.36 36.56 -4.99
N LEU A 327 13.48 36.25 -5.65
CA LEU A 327 14.06 34.90 -5.66
C LEU A 327 14.55 34.49 -4.27
N ASN A 328 15.16 35.41 -3.53
CA ASN A 328 15.56 35.19 -2.13
C ASN A 328 14.34 34.93 -1.23
N ASP A 329 13.26 35.71 -1.37
CA ASP A 329 12.04 35.55 -0.57
C ASP A 329 11.37 34.20 -0.86
N GLN A 330 11.34 33.77 -2.13
CA GLN A 330 10.90 32.42 -2.51
C GLN A 330 11.80 31.33 -1.90
N LEU A 331 13.13 31.51 -1.91
CA LEU A 331 14.07 30.56 -1.30
C LEU A 331 13.86 30.45 0.22
N GLN A 332 13.60 31.56 0.92
CA GLN A 332 13.27 31.55 2.34
C GLN A 332 11.93 30.86 2.61
N HIS A 333 10.92 31.05 1.74
CA HIS A 333 9.63 30.36 1.83
C HIS A 333 9.80 28.83 1.71
N TRP A 334 10.51 28.35 0.67
CA TRP A 334 10.77 26.92 0.48
C TRP A 334 11.60 26.30 1.61
N ASN A 335 12.57 27.03 2.17
CA ASN A 335 13.31 26.58 3.35
C ASN A 335 12.39 26.43 4.59
N ALA A 336 11.48 27.39 4.80
CA ALA A 336 10.52 27.33 5.91
C ALA A 336 9.52 26.17 5.75
N GLU A 337 9.11 25.86 4.52
CA GLU A 337 8.23 24.72 4.23
C GLU A 337 8.96 23.38 4.38
N MET A 338 10.23 23.30 3.94
CA MET A 338 11.09 22.12 4.15
C MET A 338 11.23 21.77 5.63
N GLU A 339 11.49 22.75 6.50
CA GLU A 339 11.59 22.51 7.95
C GLU A 339 10.23 22.12 8.57
N GLN A 340 9.09 22.57 8.02
CA GLN A 340 7.77 22.10 8.44
C GLN A 340 7.53 20.63 8.06
N TYR A 341 7.82 20.21 6.82
CA TYR A 341 7.70 18.80 6.42
C TYR A 341 8.65 17.88 7.20
N LYS A 342 9.84 18.37 7.54
CA LYS A 342 10.80 17.66 8.39
C LYS A 342 10.26 17.46 9.82
N ALA A 343 9.72 18.51 10.44
CA ALA A 343 9.07 18.39 11.76
C ALA A 343 7.85 17.45 11.75
N LEU A 344 7.05 17.47 10.67
CA LEU A 344 5.95 16.51 10.48
C LEU A 344 6.47 15.07 10.35
N THR A 345 7.55 14.87 9.60
CA THR A 345 8.20 13.55 9.43
C THR A 345 8.73 13.01 10.76
N ASP A 346 9.40 13.85 11.56
CA ASP A 346 9.89 13.47 12.89
C ASP A 346 8.74 13.10 13.86
N SER A 347 7.60 13.80 13.77
CA SER A 347 6.37 13.47 14.52
C SER A 347 5.81 12.10 14.10
N LEU A 348 5.61 11.89 12.79
CA LEU A 348 5.10 10.62 12.25
C LEU A 348 6.03 9.43 12.57
N GLN A 349 7.34 9.66 12.56
CA GLN A 349 8.32 8.65 12.96
C GLN A 349 8.22 8.32 14.45
N THR A 350 7.96 9.30 15.30
CA THR A 350 7.69 9.10 16.74
C THR A 350 6.39 8.32 16.96
N ASP A 351 5.31 8.68 16.27
CA ASP A 351 4.03 7.96 16.33
C ASP A 351 4.15 6.51 15.85
N ARG A 352 4.92 6.26 14.79
CA ARG A 352 5.24 4.90 14.31
C ARG A 352 5.89 4.05 15.40
N PHE A 353 6.81 4.61 16.20
CA PHE A 353 7.42 3.89 17.32
C PHE A 353 6.41 3.59 18.45
N LEU A 354 5.48 4.51 18.73
CA LEU A 354 4.42 4.30 19.71
C LEU A 354 3.43 3.22 19.26
N VAL A 355 3.02 3.23 17.99
CA VAL A 355 2.14 2.22 17.39
C VAL A 355 2.81 0.84 17.43
N MET A 356 4.05 0.71 16.96
CA MET A 356 4.80 -0.56 16.98
C MET A 356 4.98 -1.10 18.41
N ARG A 357 5.15 -0.23 19.41
CA ARG A 357 5.21 -0.65 20.82
C ARG A 357 3.87 -1.22 21.29
N ARG A 358 2.77 -0.54 20.95
CA ARG A 358 1.40 -0.96 21.32
C ARG A 358 0.98 -2.25 20.60
N GLU A 359 1.37 -2.41 19.35
CA GLU A 359 1.19 -3.63 18.56
C GLU A 359 1.84 -4.83 19.25
N LYS A 360 3.12 -4.71 19.66
CA LYS A 360 3.82 -5.77 20.42
C LYS A 360 3.14 -6.09 21.75
N GLU A 361 2.63 -5.10 22.46
CA GLU A 361 1.86 -5.32 23.70
C GLU A 361 0.54 -6.08 23.44
N LEU A 362 -0.17 -5.74 22.36
CA LEU A 362 -1.39 -6.43 21.97
C LEU A 362 -1.12 -7.86 21.48
N ASN A 363 -0.03 -8.09 20.75
CA ASN A 363 0.37 -9.42 20.29
C ASN A 363 0.68 -10.35 21.48
N MET A 364 1.46 -9.88 22.47
CA MET A 364 1.69 -10.65 23.70
C MET A 364 0.38 -10.95 24.45
N LYS A 365 -0.59 -10.01 24.47
CA LYS A 365 -1.91 -10.27 25.06
C LYS A 365 -2.70 -11.32 24.28
N ALA A 366 -2.67 -11.29 22.95
CA ALA A 366 -3.30 -12.29 22.10
C ALA A 366 -2.72 -13.69 22.34
N GLU A 367 -1.38 -13.81 22.35
CA GLU A 367 -0.68 -15.07 22.68
C GLU A 367 -1.08 -15.61 24.06
N THR A 368 -1.18 -14.75 25.09
CA THR A 368 -1.66 -15.19 26.42
C THR A 368 -3.13 -15.59 26.42
N ALA A 369 -3.99 -14.93 25.64
CA ALA A 369 -5.41 -15.26 25.54
C ALA A 369 -5.63 -16.60 24.80
N ASP A 370 -4.84 -16.88 23.76
CA ASP A 370 -4.88 -18.16 23.05
C ASP A 370 -4.32 -19.31 23.91
N ALA A 371 -3.26 -19.05 24.69
CA ALA A 371 -2.78 -20.01 25.70
C ALA A 371 -3.87 -20.34 26.73
N VAL A 372 -4.59 -19.34 27.24
CA VAL A 372 -5.73 -19.54 28.15
C VAL A 372 -6.88 -20.29 27.48
N ARG A 373 -7.24 -19.96 26.23
CA ARG A 373 -8.26 -20.70 25.47
C ARG A 373 -7.90 -22.17 25.30
N ASN A 374 -6.64 -22.48 25.00
CA ASN A 374 -6.16 -23.86 24.89
C ASN A 374 -6.23 -24.61 26.23
N THR A 375 -5.95 -23.95 27.36
CA THR A 375 -6.13 -24.59 28.68
C THR A 375 -7.60 -24.82 29.05
N ILE A 376 -8.51 -23.93 28.64
CA ILE A 376 -9.95 -24.10 28.82
C ILE A 376 -10.46 -25.27 27.98
N ASN A 377 -10.16 -25.30 26.67
CA ASN A 377 -10.56 -26.39 25.78
C ASN A 377 -10.08 -27.78 26.26
N ASN A 378 -8.89 -27.84 26.89
CA ASN A 378 -8.35 -29.07 27.48
C ASN A 378 -8.99 -29.42 28.85
N ALA A 379 -9.55 -28.45 29.57
CA ALA A 379 -10.37 -28.71 30.74
C ALA A 379 -11.77 -29.21 30.33
N ASP A 380 -12.37 -28.62 29.30
CA ASP A 380 -13.68 -29.01 28.78
C ASP A 380 -13.68 -30.44 28.23
N SER A 381 -12.69 -30.81 27.40
CA SER A 381 -12.55 -32.20 26.91
C SER A 381 -12.32 -33.22 28.03
N ARG A 382 -11.68 -32.80 29.13
CA ARG A 382 -11.50 -33.61 30.33
C ARG A 382 -12.79 -33.74 31.16
N ILE A 383 -13.66 -32.71 31.14
CA ILE A 383 -14.99 -32.77 31.73
C ILE A 383 -15.86 -33.76 30.93
N GLU A 384 -15.92 -33.64 29.61
CA GLU A 384 -16.65 -34.58 28.73
C GLU A 384 -16.23 -36.04 28.95
N GLU A 385 -14.91 -36.30 29.06
CA GLU A 385 -14.39 -37.64 29.36
C GLU A 385 -14.89 -38.17 30.72
N LEU A 386 -14.87 -37.32 31.77
CA LEU A 386 -15.31 -37.69 33.12
C LEU A 386 -16.83 -37.87 33.21
N GLU A 387 -17.62 -37.08 32.48
CA GLU A 387 -19.07 -37.25 32.38
C GLU A 387 -19.44 -38.58 31.70
N LEU A 388 -18.73 -38.94 30.63
CA LEU A 388 -18.93 -40.22 29.95
C LEU A 388 -18.52 -41.41 30.84
N GLN A 389 -17.42 -41.29 31.60
CA GLN A 389 -17.04 -42.28 32.62
C GLN A 389 -18.11 -42.41 33.72
N LEU A 390 -18.65 -41.29 34.23
CA LEU A 390 -19.70 -41.27 35.23
C LEU A 390 -20.98 -41.95 34.72
N GLN A 391 -21.40 -41.63 33.48
CA GLN A 391 -22.57 -42.25 32.85
C GLN A 391 -22.39 -43.76 32.69
N LYS A 392 -21.19 -44.22 32.31
CA LYS A 392 -20.84 -45.64 32.28
C LYS A 392 -20.95 -46.29 33.66
N CYS A 393 -20.40 -45.69 34.71
CA CYS A 393 -20.51 -46.22 36.07
C CYS A 393 -21.96 -46.25 36.59
N ILE A 394 -22.82 -45.32 36.17
CA ILE A 394 -24.26 -45.35 36.49
C ILE A 394 -24.94 -46.56 35.84
N ILE A 395 -24.63 -46.84 34.57
CA ILE A 395 -25.17 -48.02 33.86
C ILE A 395 -24.69 -49.31 34.54
N GLU A 396 -23.39 -49.45 34.80
CA GLU A 396 -22.80 -50.61 35.47
C GLU A 396 -23.39 -50.84 36.88
N ARG A 397 -23.64 -49.77 37.64
CA ARG A 397 -24.32 -49.84 38.94
C ARG A 397 -25.75 -50.36 38.80
N ASN A 398 -26.52 -49.82 37.85
CA ASN A 398 -27.92 -50.23 37.64
C ASN A 398 -27.99 -51.71 37.21
N ASP A 399 -27.07 -52.18 36.35
CA ASP A 399 -26.97 -53.59 35.95
C ASP A 399 -26.65 -54.52 37.14
N LEU A 400 -25.82 -54.07 38.08
CA LEU A 400 -25.51 -54.82 39.31
C LEU A 400 -26.69 -54.82 40.29
N GLU A 401 -27.43 -53.71 40.39
CA GLU A 401 -28.64 -53.60 41.21
C GLU A 401 -29.74 -54.55 40.72
N ILE A 402 -29.97 -54.64 39.40
CA ILE A 402 -30.88 -55.62 38.79
C ILE A 402 -30.47 -57.05 39.14
N LYS A 403 -29.20 -57.42 38.94
CA LYS A 403 -28.69 -58.77 39.25
C LYS A 403 -28.79 -59.12 40.74
N MET A 404 -28.64 -58.14 41.62
CA MET A 404 -28.80 -58.31 43.06
C MET A 404 -30.27 -58.59 43.42
N GLU A 405 -31.20 -57.82 42.86
CA GLU A 405 -32.65 -58.03 43.07
C GLU A 405 -33.10 -59.40 42.52
N GLU A 406 -32.63 -59.80 41.33
CA GLU A 406 -32.85 -61.14 40.79
C GLU A 406 -32.37 -62.25 41.75
N ALA A 407 -31.17 -62.10 42.30
CA ALA A 407 -30.59 -63.06 43.25
C ALA A 407 -31.37 -63.13 44.58
N ILE A 408 -31.87 -61.99 45.08
CA ILE A 408 -32.73 -61.93 46.29
C ILE A 408 -34.05 -62.65 46.02
N GLN A 409 -34.68 -62.42 44.86
CA GLN A 409 -35.93 -63.10 44.50
C GLN A 409 -35.73 -64.60 44.31
N ASP A 410 -34.63 -65.04 43.70
CA ASP A 410 -34.31 -66.46 43.54
C ASP A 410 -33.97 -67.15 44.86
N ALA A 411 -33.33 -66.46 45.82
CA ALA A 411 -33.17 -66.97 47.17
C ALA A 411 -34.55 -67.22 47.83
N GLY A 412 -35.45 -66.23 47.80
CA GLY A 412 -36.82 -66.38 48.33
C GLY A 412 -37.63 -67.50 47.65
N ARG A 413 -37.52 -67.66 46.32
CA ARG A 413 -38.12 -68.78 45.57
C ARG A 413 -37.56 -70.14 46.03
N ASN A 414 -36.27 -70.21 46.32
CA ASN A 414 -35.62 -71.44 46.79
C ASN A 414 -36.01 -71.79 48.24
N ASP A 415 -36.17 -70.79 49.12
CA ASP A 415 -36.64 -70.99 50.50
C ASP A 415 -38.08 -71.54 50.51
N ILE A 416 -39.00 -70.95 49.74
CA ILE A 416 -40.37 -71.46 49.56
C ILE A 416 -40.36 -72.91 49.03
N LYS A 417 -39.48 -73.21 48.07
CA LYS A 417 -39.32 -74.57 47.51
C LYS A 417 -38.76 -75.56 48.52
N ALA A 418 -37.90 -75.11 49.44
CA ALA A 418 -37.40 -75.93 50.55
C ALA A 418 -38.51 -76.18 51.58
N GLU A 419 -39.28 -75.17 51.95
CA GLU A 419 -40.42 -75.28 52.87
C GLU A 419 -41.50 -76.23 52.34
N ILE A 420 -41.88 -76.12 51.06
CA ILE A 420 -42.81 -77.06 50.39
C ILE A 420 -42.27 -78.50 50.45
N ARG A 421 -40.96 -78.71 50.28
CA ARG A 421 -40.35 -80.04 50.40
C ARG A 421 -40.43 -80.58 51.82
N VAL A 422 -40.24 -79.74 52.84
CA VAL A 422 -40.41 -80.12 54.26
C VAL A 422 -41.87 -80.47 54.55
N MET A 423 -42.83 -79.64 54.11
CA MET A 423 -44.26 -79.90 54.25
C MET A 423 -44.70 -81.20 53.57
N ALA A 424 -44.26 -81.45 52.33
CA ALA A 424 -44.53 -82.70 51.62
C ALA A 424 -43.93 -83.93 52.34
N SER A 425 -42.75 -83.79 52.94
CA SER A 425 -42.12 -84.87 53.73
C SER A 425 -42.88 -85.15 55.03
N ALA A 426 -43.35 -84.10 55.71
CA ALA A 426 -44.19 -84.22 56.90
C ALA A 426 -45.53 -84.89 56.57
N LEU A 427 -46.21 -84.43 55.52
CA LEU A 427 -47.47 -85.02 55.05
C LEU A 427 -47.32 -86.49 54.66
N SER A 428 -46.24 -86.85 53.96
CA SER A 428 -45.94 -88.25 53.63
C SER A 428 -45.73 -89.11 54.89
N LYS A 429 -45.09 -88.57 55.91
CA LYS A 429 -44.92 -89.25 57.21
C LYS A 429 -46.25 -89.40 57.96
N GLU A 430 -47.09 -88.37 57.98
CA GLU A 430 -48.44 -88.44 58.58
C GLU A 430 -49.34 -89.45 57.85
N MET A 431 -49.28 -89.47 56.52
CA MET A 431 -49.99 -90.45 55.69
C MET A 431 -49.53 -91.88 56.02
N GLY A 432 -48.22 -92.13 56.13
CA GLY A 432 -47.68 -93.42 56.56
C GLY A 432 -48.06 -93.81 57.99
N MET A 433 -48.18 -92.84 58.91
CA MET A 433 -48.70 -93.10 60.27
C MET A 433 -50.18 -93.46 60.25
N MET A 434 -51.01 -92.76 59.45
CA MET A 434 -52.43 -93.09 59.27
C MET A 434 -52.62 -94.46 58.61
N GLU A 435 -51.80 -94.82 57.63
CA GLU A 435 -51.83 -96.13 56.99
C GLU A 435 -51.42 -97.25 57.95
N ALA A 436 -50.39 -97.02 58.78
CA ALA A 436 -50.00 -97.96 59.84
C ALA A 436 -51.09 -98.11 60.92
N GLN A 437 -51.80 -97.04 61.28
CA GLN A 437 -52.98 -97.12 62.15
C GLN A 437 -54.11 -97.92 61.49
N LEU A 438 -54.45 -97.63 60.23
CA LEU A 438 -55.47 -98.34 59.46
C LEU A 438 -55.17 -99.84 59.37
N ASN A 439 -53.92 -100.22 59.16
CA ASN A 439 -53.50 -101.62 59.11
C ASN A 439 -53.60 -102.30 60.49
N ARG A 440 -53.24 -101.63 61.59
CA ARG A 440 -53.54 -102.15 62.95
C ARG A 440 -55.03 -102.34 63.19
N TRP A 441 -55.87 -101.37 62.82
CA TRP A 441 -57.33 -101.51 62.95
C TRP A 441 -57.87 -102.69 62.12
N LYS A 442 -57.31 -102.94 60.93
CA LYS A 442 -57.62 -104.15 60.15
C LYS A 442 -57.14 -105.42 60.86
N GLU A 443 -55.91 -105.47 61.36
CA GLU A 443 -55.36 -106.64 62.06
C GLU A 443 -56.21 -107.00 63.29
N THR A 444 -56.50 -106.02 64.16
CA THR A 444 -57.38 -106.20 65.32
C THR A 444 -58.80 -106.60 64.92
N ALA A 445 -59.31 -106.13 63.79
CA ALA A 445 -60.60 -106.60 63.26
C ALA A 445 -60.55 -108.06 62.78
N HIS A 446 -59.48 -108.49 62.10
CA HIS A 446 -59.31 -109.90 61.72
C HIS A 446 -59.12 -110.80 62.94
N GLU A 447 -58.37 -110.36 63.96
CA GLU A 447 -58.19 -111.08 65.22
C GLU A 447 -59.52 -111.21 65.98
N ALA A 448 -60.34 -110.15 66.02
CA ALA A 448 -61.69 -110.20 66.59
C ALA A 448 -62.63 -111.15 65.82
N ILE A 449 -62.52 -111.22 64.49
CA ILE A 449 -63.27 -112.19 63.67
C ILE A 449 -62.78 -113.62 63.96
N SER A 450 -61.47 -113.86 64.00
CA SER A 450 -60.88 -115.17 64.32
C SER A 450 -61.28 -115.67 65.72
N LEU A 451 -61.21 -114.81 66.74
CA LEU A 451 -61.68 -115.14 68.10
C LEU A 451 -63.19 -115.37 68.15
N HIS A 452 -63.98 -114.68 67.33
CA HIS A 452 -65.41 -114.93 67.20
C HIS A 452 -65.72 -116.28 66.51
N GLU A 453 -64.97 -116.64 65.47
CA GLU A 453 -65.03 -117.96 64.82
C GLU A 453 -64.59 -119.08 65.78
N GLU A 454 -63.51 -118.87 66.55
CA GLU A 454 -63.03 -119.82 67.55
C GLU A 454 -64.03 -119.97 68.71
N ALA A 455 -64.68 -118.88 69.14
CA ALA A 455 -65.78 -118.93 70.10
C ALA A 455 -67.01 -119.66 69.54
N GLN A 456 -67.33 -119.52 68.24
CA GLN A 456 -68.37 -120.31 67.58
C GLN A 456 -67.99 -121.80 67.49
N ALA A 457 -66.73 -122.12 67.18
CA ALA A 457 -66.22 -123.49 67.13
C ALA A 457 -66.23 -124.15 68.52
N LEU A 458 -65.81 -123.44 69.58
CA LEU A 458 -65.92 -123.88 70.97
C LEU A 458 -67.37 -124.07 71.40
N LYS A 459 -68.29 -123.19 70.97
CA LYS A 459 -69.73 -123.33 71.21
C LYS A 459 -70.30 -124.57 70.52
N ALA A 460 -69.86 -124.87 69.29
CA ALA A 460 -70.23 -126.09 68.57
C ALA A 460 -69.67 -127.36 69.26
N LEU A 461 -68.42 -127.31 69.73
CA LEU A 461 -67.79 -128.39 70.50
C LEU A 461 -68.48 -128.64 71.86
N LEU A 462 -69.04 -127.58 72.46
CA LEU A 462 -69.81 -127.67 73.70
C LEU A 462 -71.17 -128.37 73.46
N SER A 463 -71.83 -128.09 72.33
CA SER A 463 -73.07 -128.79 71.95
C SER A 463 -72.87 -130.27 71.61
N ASP A 464 -71.70 -130.66 71.07
CA ASP A 464 -71.40 -132.08 70.76
C ASP A 464 -71.04 -132.92 72.00
N LYS A 465 -70.72 -132.30 73.14
CA LYS A 465 -70.32 -133.01 74.38
C LYS A 465 -71.44 -133.22 75.40
N VAL A 466 -72.67 -132.76 75.15
CA VAL A 466 -73.78 -132.82 76.14
C VAL A 466 -75.06 -133.41 75.55
N PHE A 467 -75.11 -134.75 75.50
CA PHE A 467 -76.30 -135.58 75.37
C PHE A 467 -75.91 -136.93 76.03
N ILE A 468 -76.57 -137.53 77.04
CA ILE A 468 -77.97 -137.64 77.52
C ILE A 468 -77.89 -138.11 79.03
N PRO A 469 -78.91 -138.10 79.95
CA PRO A 469 -80.15 -137.31 80.14
C PRO A 469 -80.34 -136.66 81.56
N SER A 470 -81.29 -135.73 81.72
CA SER A 470 -82.49 -135.81 82.62
C SER A 470 -82.95 -134.49 83.31
N LEU A 471 -84.28 -134.36 83.49
CA LEU A 471 -85.02 -133.55 84.50
C LEU A 471 -84.94 -131.98 84.52
N VAL A 472 -85.81 -131.31 83.74
CA VAL A 472 -87.04 -130.55 84.14
C VAL A 472 -87.15 -130.05 85.61
N PRO A 473 -87.74 -128.85 85.99
CA PRO A 473 -88.22 -127.64 85.27
C PRO A 473 -87.78 -126.25 85.88
N PHE A 474 -88.50 -125.17 85.51
CA PHE A 474 -88.44 -123.74 85.96
C PHE A 474 -87.34 -122.87 85.33
N GLY A 475 -87.57 -121.60 84.95
CA GLY A 475 -88.80 -120.78 84.93
C GLY A 475 -88.50 -119.33 84.49
N GLU A 476 -89.53 -118.64 83.96
CA GLU A 476 -89.52 -117.32 83.25
C GLU A 476 -88.85 -117.30 81.85
#